data_AF-A0A7C8HZS4-F1
#
_entry.id   AF-A0A7C8HZS4-F1
#
_cell.length_a   1.000
_cell.length_b   1.000
_cell.length_c   1.000
_cell.angle_alpha   90.00
_cell.angle_beta   90.00
_cell.angle_gamma   90.00
#
_symmetry.space_group_name_H-M   'P 1'
#
loop_
_entity.id
_entity.type
_entity.pdbx_description
1 polymer ?
#
loop_
_entity_poly.entity_id
_entity_poly.type
_entity_poly.pdbx_seq_one_letter_code
_entity_poly.pdbx_strand_id
1 'polypeptide(L)'
;MERCGVRKILDMVFATGAFNPSKEQETFALAHHDLDLQNLLTDEDGNITGIIDWDGSIAAPRCIGTAAVPIFLNRDWFPGYANTLSISPHLAWKTETYRQFYAQALVEAGHPDAKFTTKSPIYQAALCALYLGGSAHDFTEKLLREIPGFRLPPREMKVALGMGWEDGEKWLKGELRKILEPQMPVADPVELVGP
;
A
#
# COMPACT_ATOMS: atom_id res chain seq x y z
N MET A 1 6.69 30.75 4.16
CA MET A 1 6.44 29.31 4.35
C MET A 1 5.66 28.84 3.12
N GLU A 2 6.28 28.03 2.26
CA GLU A 2 5.66 27.55 1.02
C GLU A 2 4.45 26.67 1.38
N ARG A 3 3.24 27.02 0.93
CA ARG A 3 2.05 26.19 1.19
C ARG A 3 2.22 24.90 0.40
N CYS A 4 2.33 23.77 1.09
CA CYS A 4 2.53 22.46 0.49
C CYS A 4 1.23 21.64 0.59
N GLY A 5 0.74 21.14 -0.54
CA GLY A 5 -0.53 20.42 -0.67
C GLY A 5 -0.50 18.96 -0.18
N VAL A 6 0.50 18.55 0.58
CA VAL A 6 0.62 17.16 1.10
C VAL A 6 -0.64 16.74 1.86
N ARG A 7 -1.16 17.61 2.73
CA ARG A 7 -2.39 17.30 3.47
C ARG A 7 -3.60 17.10 2.54
N LYS A 8 -3.73 17.91 1.49
CA LYS A 8 -4.81 17.76 0.50
C LYS A 8 -4.72 16.42 -0.22
N ILE A 9 -3.51 15.98 -0.59
CA ILE A 9 -3.32 14.66 -1.21
C ILE A 9 -3.76 13.56 -0.25
N LEU A 10 -3.36 13.62 1.02
CA LEU A 10 -3.80 12.65 2.03
C LEU A 10 -5.33 12.66 2.19
N ASP A 11 -5.96 13.83 2.29
CA ASP A 11 -7.42 13.93 2.39
C ASP A 11 -8.11 13.30 1.17
N MET A 12 -7.55 13.44 -0.04
CA MET A 12 -8.07 12.76 -1.24
C MET A 12 -7.90 11.25 -1.18
N VAL A 13 -6.78 10.74 -0.64
CA VAL A 13 -6.52 9.31 -0.44
C VAL A 13 -7.55 8.70 0.51
N PHE A 14 -7.75 9.30 1.68
CA PHE A 14 -8.69 8.80 2.69
C PHE A 14 -10.17 9.00 2.29
N ALA A 15 -10.45 9.85 1.31
CA ALA A 15 -11.77 9.98 0.71
C ALA A 15 -12.08 8.90 -0.35
N THR A 16 -11.14 8.00 -0.69
CA THR A 16 -11.38 6.91 -1.65
C THR A 16 -12.16 5.76 -1.02
N GLY A 17 -12.79 4.94 -1.87
CA GLY A 17 -13.62 3.81 -1.42
C GLY A 17 -12.88 2.73 -0.63
N ALA A 18 -11.54 2.65 -0.74
CA ALA A 18 -10.73 1.72 0.04
C ALA A 18 -10.70 2.08 1.54
N PHE A 19 -10.78 3.38 1.87
CA PHE A 19 -10.79 3.87 3.26
C PHE A 19 -12.18 4.31 3.72
N ASN A 20 -13.03 4.75 2.79
CA ASN A 20 -14.37 5.25 3.07
C ASN A 20 -15.41 4.53 2.17
N PRO A 21 -15.78 3.28 2.49
CA PRO A 21 -16.75 2.52 1.71
C PRO A 21 -18.15 3.13 1.86
N SER A 22 -18.72 3.61 0.75
CA SER A 22 -19.95 4.43 0.75
C SER A 22 -21.26 3.69 1.06
N LYS A 23 -21.25 2.37 1.26
CA LYS A 23 -22.47 1.53 1.23
C LYS A 23 -22.57 0.41 2.27
N GLU A 24 -21.57 0.21 3.13
CA GLU A 24 -21.62 -0.83 4.17
C GLU A 24 -21.37 -0.24 5.56
N GLN A 25 -21.82 -0.94 6.60
CA GLN A 25 -21.41 -0.65 7.97
C GLN A 25 -19.88 -0.72 8.03
N GLU A 26 -19.24 0.33 8.57
CA GLU A 26 -17.79 0.35 8.72
C GLU A 26 -17.33 -0.88 9.50
N THR A 27 -16.49 -1.67 8.86
CA THR A 27 -15.93 -2.91 9.42
C THR A 27 -14.42 -2.75 9.51
N PHE A 28 -13.86 -3.22 10.62
CA PHE A 28 -12.43 -3.18 10.89
C PHE A 28 -11.90 -4.61 10.91
N ALA A 29 -10.65 -4.77 10.50
CA ALA A 29 -9.91 -6.01 10.59
C ALA A 29 -8.71 -5.82 11.53
N LEU A 30 -8.27 -6.90 12.16
CA LEU A 30 -7.05 -6.88 12.94
C LEU A 30 -5.85 -6.79 11.99
N ALA A 31 -4.93 -5.87 12.26
CA ALA A 31 -3.68 -5.73 11.53
C ALA A 31 -2.50 -5.99 12.46
N HIS A 32 -1.62 -6.89 12.05
CA HIS A 32 -0.36 -7.15 12.72
C HIS A 32 0.62 -6.02 12.41
N HIS A 33 1.17 -5.38 13.43
CA HIS A 33 1.97 -4.15 13.26
C HIS A 33 3.33 -4.40 12.59
N ASP A 34 3.96 -5.56 12.85
CA ASP A 34 5.28 -5.93 12.34
C ASP A 34 5.28 -7.32 11.67
N LEU A 35 4.40 -7.53 10.68
CA LEU A 35 4.34 -8.83 9.99
C LEU A 35 5.51 -8.96 9.00
N ASP A 36 6.69 -9.32 9.51
CA ASP A 36 7.91 -9.56 8.74
C ASP A 36 8.51 -10.94 9.08
N LEU A 37 9.54 -11.36 8.35
CA LEU A 37 10.08 -12.73 8.37
C LEU A 37 10.47 -13.23 9.76
N GLN A 38 10.95 -12.35 10.65
CA GLN A 38 11.31 -12.73 12.03
C GLN A 38 10.11 -13.15 12.89
N ASN A 39 8.90 -12.74 12.51
CA ASN A 39 7.65 -12.99 13.26
C ASN A 39 6.84 -14.16 12.69
N LEU A 40 7.40 -14.88 11.70
CA LEU A 40 6.83 -16.07 11.09
C LEU A 40 7.64 -17.30 11.51
N LEU A 41 7.03 -18.20 12.28
CA LEU A 41 7.65 -19.46 12.67
C LEU A 41 7.37 -20.53 11.61
N THR A 42 8.38 -21.32 11.27
CA THR A 42 8.25 -22.41 10.30
C THR A 42 8.72 -23.75 10.87
N ASP A 43 8.21 -24.84 10.33
CA ASP A 43 8.81 -26.18 10.51
C ASP A 43 10.00 -26.39 9.55
N GLU A 44 10.54 -27.62 9.53
CA GLU A 44 11.68 -28.00 8.67
C GLU A 44 11.34 -27.99 7.17
N ASP A 45 10.05 -28.11 6.82
CA ASP A 45 9.55 -28.10 5.44
C ASP A 45 9.16 -26.69 4.96
N GLY A 46 9.22 -25.69 5.85
CA GLY A 46 8.87 -24.30 5.56
C GLY A 46 7.38 -23.97 5.73
N ASN A 47 6.58 -24.86 6.31
CA ASN A 47 5.18 -24.55 6.63
C ASN A 47 5.10 -23.60 7.81
N ILE A 48 4.21 -22.61 7.75
CA ILE A 48 4.00 -21.68 8.87
C ILE A 48 3.34 -22.43 10.03
N THR A 49 4.01 -22.44 11.19
CA THR A 49 3.52 -23.07 12.43
C THR A 49 2.99 -22.06 13.43
N GLY A 50 3.33 -20.78 13.27
CA GLY A 50 2.86 -19.71 14.15
C GLY A 50 3.22 -18.32 13.65
N ILE A 51 2.45 -17.34 14.14
CA ILE A 51 2.72 -15.90 13.98
C ILE A 51 2.84 -15.33 15.38
N ILE A 52 3.96 -14.65 15.67
CA ILE A 52 4.29 -14.12 16.99
C ILE A 52 4.41 -12.59 16.95
N ASP A 53 4.61 -11.97 18.12
CA ASP A 53 4.82 -10.53 18.30
C ASP A 53 3.61 -9.65 17.91
N TRP A 54 2.44 -10.04 18.44
CA TRP A 54 1.18 -9.34 18.23
C TRP A 54 1.03 -8.04 19.02
N ASP A 55 2.01 -7.68 19.86
CA ASP A 55 1.97 -6.44 20.63
C ASP A 55 1.85 -5.24 19.71
N GLY A 56 1.02 -4.25 20.05
CA GLY A 56 0.81 -3.08 19.16
C GLY A 56 -0.05 -3.33 17.92
N SER A 57 -0.64 -4.52 17.76
CA SER A 57 -1.67 -4.77 16.73
C SER A 57 -2.86 -3.81 16.88
N ILE A 58 -3.42 -3.39 15.75
CA ILE A 58 -4.49 -2.39 15.71
C ILE A 58 -5.72 -2.91 15.00
N ALA A 59 -6.89 -2.40 15.41
CA ALA A 59 -8.09 -2.47 14.58
C ALA A 59 -7.95 -1.42 13.47
N ALA A 60 -7.93 -1.89 12.23
CA ALA A 60 -7.61 -1.06 11.07
C ALA A 60 -8.67 -1.20 9.96
N PRO A 61 -8.78 -0.22 9.05
CA PRO A 61 -9.57 -0.39 7.83
C PRO A 61 -9.22 -1.69 7.12
N ARG A 62 -10.21 -2.37 6.54
CA ARG A 62 -10.04 -3.69 5.89
C ARG A 62 -8.94 -3.72 4.83
N CYS A 63 -8.71 -2.60 4.14
CA CYS A 63 -7.68 -2.47 3.12
C CYS A 63 -6.24 -2.61 3.65
N ILE A 64 -6.04 -2.53 4.96
CA ILE A 64 -4.75 -2.75 5.63
C ILE A 64 -4.84 -3.80 6.75
N GLY A 65 -5.91 -4.60 6.74
CA GLY A 65 -6.14 -5.68 7.71
C GLY A 65 -5.40 -6.98 7.37
N THR A 66 -6.02 -8.11 7.70
CA THR A 66 -5.46 -9.45 7.51
C THR A 66 -5.15 -9.82 6.05
N ALA A 67 -5.72 -9.12 5.07
CA ALA A 67 -5.42 -9.31 3.65
C ALA A 67 -4.22 -8.49 3.14
N ALA A 68 -3.64 -7.63 3.97
CA ALA A 68 -2.52 -6.79 3.58
C ALA A 68 -1.25 -7.63 3.42
N VAL A 69 -0.39 -7.25 2.46
CA VAL A 69 0.90 -7.93 2.29
C VAL A 69 1.80 -7.68 3.52
N PRO A 70 2.61 -8.66 3.91
CA PRO A 70 3.60 -8.50 4.97
C PRO A 70 4.65 -7.44 4.61
N ILE A 71 5.37 -6.95 5.63
CA ILE A 71 6.32 -5.84 5.51
C ILE A 71 7.39 -6.13 4.46
N PHE A 72 7.95 -7.33 4.41
CA PHE A 72 8.96 -7.67 3.40
C PHE A 72 8.47 -7.50 1.95
N LEU A 73 7.16 -7.43 1.69
CA LEU A 73 6.59 -7.16 0.36
C LEU A 73 6.12 -5.70 0.14
N ASN A 74 6.24 -4.81 1.12
CA ASN A 74 5.86 -3.39 0.99
C ASN A 74 6.97 -2.37 1.31
N ARG A 75 8.20 -2.82 1.61
CA ARG A 75 9.35 -1.99 1.98
C ARG A 75 9.62 -0.81 1.02
N ASP A 76 9.42 -0.99 -0.28
CA ASP A 76 9.54 0.06 -1.31
C ASP A 76 8.69 1.31 -1.04
N TRP A 77 7.60 1.17 -0.29
CA TRP A 77 6.72 2.29 0.06
C TRP A 77 7.17 3.09 1.29
N PHE A 78 8.17 2.63 2.04
CA PHE A 78 8.61 3.27 3.28
C PHE A 78 9.93 4.06 3.11
N PRO A 79 10.11 5.18 3.84
CA PRO A 79 11.37 5.92 3.84
C PRO A 79 12.45 5.09 4.54
N GLY A 80 13.67 5.08 3.99
CA GLY A 80 14.81 4.35 4.57
C GLY A 80 14.95 2.90 4.13
N TYR A 81 13.90 2.29 3.58
CA TYR A 81 13.95 0.97 2.94
C TYR A 81 13.98 1.14 1.43
N ALA A 82 15.15 1.48 0.89
CA ALA A 82 15.31 1.33 -0.54
C ALA A 82 15.14 -0.16 -0.87
N ASN A 83 14.18 -0.50 -1.75
CA ASN A 83 13.95 -1.84 -2.29
C ASN A 83 15.18 -2.25 -3.13
N THR A 84 16.25 -2.52 -2.40
CA THR A 84 17.61 -2.73 -2.87
C THR A 84 17.95 -4.18 -2.67
N LEU A 85 18.93 -4.64 -3.43
CA LEU A 85 19.39 -6.03 -3.36
C LEU A 85 20.06 -6.37 -2.04
N SER A 86 20.49 -5.37 -1.27
CA SER A 86 21.11 -5.56 0.05
C SER A 86 20.10 -5.68 1.19
N ILE A 87 18.84 -5.29 0.99
CA ILE A 87 17.81 -5.24 2.05
C ILE A 87 16.67 -6.21 1.75
N SER A 88 16.32 -6.41 0.48
CA SER A 88 15.14 -7.18 0.09
C SER A 88 15.44 -8.67 0.19
N PRO A 89 14.60 -9.47 0.89
CA PRO A 89 14.80 -10.92 0.98
C PRO A 89 14.46 -11.65 -0.33
N HIS A 90 13.96 -10.92 -1.34
CA HIS A 90 13.52 -11.40 -2.64
C HIS A 90 14.10 -10.54 -3.77
N LEU A 91 13.88 -10.96 -5.01
CA LEU A 91 14.25 -10.17 -6.19
C LEU A 91 13.47 -8.85 -6.20
N ALA A 92 14.11 -7.76 -5.77
CA ALA A 92 13.48 -6.45 -5.60
C ALA A 92 12.70 -5.97 -6.84
N TRP A 93 13.22 -6.20 -8.05
CA TRP A 93 12.53 -5.85 -9.30
C TRP A 93 11.32 -6.74 -9.65
N LYS A 94 11.11 -7.85 -8.93
CA LYS A 94 9.94 -8.74 -9.01
C LYS A 94 8.99 -8.58 -7.82
N THR A 95 9.15 -7.54 -6.98
CA THR A 95 8.29 -7.33 -5.80
C THR A 95 6.80 -7.38 -6.15
N GLU A 96 6.41 -6.76 -7.27
CA GLU A 96 5.01 -6.81 -7.71
C GLU A 96 4.54 -8.23 -8.01
N THR A 97 5.36 -9.04 -8.68
CA THR A 97 5.06 -10.45 -8.93
C THR A 97 4.84 -11.22 -7.62
N TYR A 98 5.66 -11.01 -6.59
CA TYR A 98 5.48 -11.66 -5.29
C TYR A 98 4.19 -11.22 -4.57
N ARG A 99 3.80 -9.95 -4.69
CA ARG A 99 2.50 -9.47 -4.16
C ARG A 99 1.33 -10.15 -4.84
N GLN A 100 1.43 -10.39 -6.15
CA GLN A 100 0.40 -11.09 -6.92
C GLN A 100 0.29 -12.56 -6.49
N PHE A 101 1.42 -13.26 -6.28
CA PHE A 101 1.40 -14.61 -5.72
C PHE A 101 0.74 -14.65 -4.33
N TYR A 102 1.11 -13.72 -3.44
CA TYR A 102 0.52 -13.65 -2.10
C TYR A 102 -0.99 -13.36 -2.16
N ALA A 103 -1.41 -12.43 -3.02
CA ALA A 103 -2.81 -12.11 -3.24
C ALA A 103 -3.59 -13.31 -3.80
N GLN A 104 -3.01 -14.06 -4.74
CA GLN A 104 -3.63 -15.25 -5.31
C GLN A 104 -3.81 -16.36 -4.25
N ALA A 105 -2.82 -16.56 -3.37
CA ALA A 105 -2.94 -17.48 -2.25
C ALA A 105 -4.09 -17.10 -1.30
N LEU A 106 -4.33 -15.81 -1.06
CA LEU A 106 -5.48 -15.34 -0.29
C LEU A 106 -6.82 -15.58 -1.00
N VAL A 107 -6.86 -15.46 -2.33
CA VAL A 107 -8.05 -15.81 -3.12
C VAL A 107 -8.35 -17.30 -3.01
N GLU A 108 -7.34 -18.16 -3.14
CA GLU A 108 -7.47 -19.61 -3.03
C GLU A 108 -7.91 -20.06 -1.63
N ALA A 109 -7.44 -19.34 -0.59
CA ALA A 109 -7.88 -19.51 0.79
C ALA A 109 -9.31 -18.98 1.06
N GLY A 110 -9.96 -18.35 0.08
CA GLY A 110 -11.31 -17.79 0.21
C GLY A 110 -11.38 -16.51 1.05
N HIS A 111 -10.28 -15.75 1.16
CA HIS A 111 -10.25 -14.54 1.97
C HIS A 111 -11.13 -13.43 1.35
N PRO A 112 -12.14 -12.88 2.07
CA PRO A 112 -13.12 -11.95 1.50
C PRO A 112 -12.51 -10.60 1.06
N ASP A 113 -11.33 -10.28 1.61
CA ASP A 113 -10.62 -9.02 1.38
C ASP A 113 -9.41 -9.14 0.44
N ALA A 114 -9.24 -10.27 -0.25
CA ALA A 114 -8.12 -10.49 -1.18
C ALA A 114 -8.00 -9.39 -2.27
N LYS A 115 -9.11 -8.74 -2.64
CA LYS A 115 -9.14 -7.58 -3.55
C LYS A 115 -8.32 -6.37 -3.09
N PHE A 116 -7.99 -6.26 -1.81
CA PHE A 116 -7.19 -5.16 -1.28
C PHE A 116 -5.68 -5.44 -1.33
N THR A 117 -5.29 -6.71 -1.42
CA THR A 117 -3.92 -7.17 -1.17
C THR A 117 -2.89 -6.51 -2.07
N THR A 118 -3.12 -6.48 -3.39
CA THR A 118 -2.17 -5.94 -4.38
C THR A 118 -1.91 -4.44 -4.19
N LYS A 119 -2.89 -3.69 -3.67
CA LYS A 119 -2.78 -2.25 -3.39
C LYS A 119 -2.47 -1.95 -1.91
N SER A 120 -2.45 -2.96 -1.05
CA SER A 120 -2.17 -2.80 0.37
C SER A 120 -0.82 -2.16 0.71
N PRO A 121 0.26 -2.25 -0.09
CA PRO A 121 1.47 -1.44 0.17
C PRO A 121 1.18 0.07 0.20
N ILE A 122 0.35 0.55 -0.73
CA ILE A 122 -0.03 1.97 -0.84
C ILE A 122 -0.91 2.36 0.36
N TYR A 123 -1.88 1.51 0.70
CA TYR A 123 -2.80 1.75 1.82
C TYR A 123 -2.05 1.76 3.16
N GLN A 124 -1.15 0.81 3.39
CA GLN A 124 -0.32 0.74 4.59
C GLN A 124 0.56 1.99 4.72
N ALA A 125 1.22 2.41 3.63
CA ALA A 125 2.04 3.61 3.62
C ALA A 125 1.23 4.89 3.89
N ALA A 126 0.00 4.98 3.39
CA ALA A 126 -0.91 6.08 3.66
C ALA A 126 -1.25 6.18 5.16
N LEU A 127 -1.56 5.06 5.81
CA LEU A 127 -1.83 5.04 7.25
C LEU A 127 -0.57 5.38 8.05
N CYS A 128 0.57 4.77 7.70
CA CYS A 128 1.82 5.00 8.39
C CYS A 128 2.28 6.47 8.30
N ALA A 129 2.06 7.12 7.17
CA ALA A 129 2.33 8.54 6.97
C ALA A 129 1.55 9.47 7.92
N LEU A 130 0.43 9.02 8.48
CA LEU A 130 -0.36 9.79 9.44
C LEU A 130 -0.12 9.39 10.90
N TYR A 131 -0.01 8.09 11.18
CA TYR A 131 -0.15 7.58 12.55
C TYR A 131 1.03 6.73 13.05
N LEU A 132 1.84 6.15 12.16
CA LEU A 132 2.83 5.13 12.54
C LEU A 132 4.27 5.54 12.19
N GLY A 133 4.56 6.84 12.24
CA GLY A 133 5.92 7.37 12.08
C GLY A 133 6.47 7.39 10.64
N GLY A 134 5.62 7.18 9.63
CA GLY A 134 5.98 7.30 8.23
C GLY A 134 6.15 8.77 7.78
N SER A 135 6.65 8.96 6.56
CA SER A 135 6.83 10.29 5.95
C SER A 135 5.73 10.59 4.95
N ALA A 136 4.82 11.52 5.28
CA ALA A 136 3.81 11.99 4.34
C ALA A 136 4.41 12.62 3.07
N HIS A 137 5.60 13.22 3.16
CA HIS A 137 6.28 13.78 1.99
C HIS A 137 6.81 12.69 1.04
N ASP A 138 7.37 11.61 1.59
CA ASP A 138 7.86 10.45 0.82
C ASP A 138 6.68 9.70 0.19
N PHE A 139 5.66 9.39 0.99
CA PHE A 139 4.45 8.72 0.53
C PHE A 139 3.78 9.47 -0.62
N THR A 140 3.51 10.77 -0.44
CA THR A 140 2.86 11.56 -1.50
C THR A 140 3.73 11.72 -2.74
N GLU A 141 5.06 11.66 -2.60
CA GLU A 141 5.96 11.66 -3.75
C GLU A 141 5.89 10.36 -4.55
N LYS A 142 5.97 9.21 -3.88
CA LYS A 142 5.84 7.89 -4.51
C LYS A 142 4.46 7.72 -5.15
N LEU A 143 3.40 8.10 -4.43
CA LEU A 143 2.03 8.04 -4.94
C LEU A 143 1.84 8.84 -6.24
N LEU A 144 2.43 10.04 -6.34
CA LEU A 144 2.35 10.84 -7.57
C LEU A 144 3.10 10.17 -8.72
N ARG A 145 4.19 9.44 -8.45
CA ARG A 145 4.96 8.70 -9.47
C ARG A 145 4.23 7.47 -10.00
N GLU A 146 3.28 6.92 -9.23
CA GLU A 146 2.42 5.81 -9.69
C GLU A 146 1.37 6.25 -10.73
N ILE A 147 1.14 7.56 -10.91
CA ILE A 147 0.16 8.05 -11.88
C ILE A 147 0.70 7.83 -13.31
N PRO A 148 0.02 7.05 -14.17
CA PRO A 148 0.47 6.80 -15.53
C PRO A 148 0.63 8.10 -16.32
N GLY A 149 1.82 8.29 -16.91
CA GLY A 149 2.12 9.47 -17.72
C GLY A 149 2.38 10.76 -16.93
N PHE A 150 2.39 10.73 -15.60
CA PHE A 150 2.74 11.89 -14.78
C PHE A 150 4.23 12.21 -14.90
N ARG A 151 4.55 13.40 -15.45
CA ARG A 151 5.93 13.85 -15.69
C ARG A 151 6.33 15.11 -14.94
N LEU A 152 5.42 15.73 -14.20
CA LEU A 152 5.75 16.89 -13.38
C LEU A 152 6.60 16.47 -12.17
N PRO A 153 7.56 17.29 -11.73
CA PRO A 153 8.22 17.07 -10.45
C PRO A 153 7.18 16.99 -9.33
N PRO A 154 7.13 15.92 -8.51
CA PRO A 154 6.14 15.78 -7.44
C PRO A 154 6.13 16.97 -6.47
N ARG A 155 7.30 17.60 -6.25
CA ARG A 155 7.42 18.83 -5.46
C ARG A 155 6.59 19.98 -6.04
N GLU A 156 6.67 20.22 -7.34
CA GLU A 156 5.94 21.32 -8.00
C GLU A 156 4.43 21.10 -7.93
N MET A 157 3.98 19.87 -8.18
CA MET A 157 2.57 19.49 -8.01
C MET A 157 2.09 19.76 -6.57
N LYS A 158 2.85 19.30 -5.57
CA LYS A 158 2.55 19.54 -4.15
C LYS A 158 2.42 21.03 -3.83
N VAL A 159 3.33 21.87 -4.33
CA VAL A 159 3.29 23.33 -4.11
C VAL A 159 2.08 23.96 -4.80
N ALA A 160 1.81 23.62 -6.06
CA ALA A 160 0.67 24.14 -6.80
C ALA A 160 -0.68 23.81 -6.13
N LEU A 161 -0.85 22.59 -5.63
CA LEU A 161 -2.02 22.20 -4.84
C LEU A 161 -2.16 23.02 -3.53
N GLY A 162 -1.03 23.29 -2.87
CA GLY A 162 -0.99 24.13 -1.67
C GLY A 162 -1.32 25.60 -1.94
N MET A 163 -1.09 26.06 -3.17
CA MET A 163 -1.48 27.39 -3.66
C MET A 163 -2.94 27.46 -4.14
N GLY A 164 -3.66 26.34 -4.22
CA GLY A 164 -5.08 26.31 -4.57
C GLY A 164 -5.36 26.02 -6.05
N TRP A 165 -4.55 25.18 -6.71
CA TRP A 165 -4.79 24.77 -8.08
C TRP A 165 -6.00 23.80 -8.21
N GLU A 166 -7.20 24.36 -8.40
CA GLU A 166 -8.46 23.61 -8.40
C GLU A 166 -8.56 22.54 -9.50
N ASP A 167 -8.13 22.86 -10.73
CA ASP A 167 -8.12 21.89 -11.83
C ASP A 167 -7.18 20.72 -11.55
N GLY A 168 -6.01 21.01 -10.96
CA GLY A 168 -5.05 20.00 -10.52
C GLY A 168 -5.62 19.11 -9.42
N GLU A 169 -6.38 19.69 -8.47
CA GLU A 169 -7.09 18.91 -7.44
C GLU A 169 -8.16 17.99 -8.04
N LYS A 170 -8.97 18.49 -8.98
CA LYS A 170 -10.03 17.72 -9.62
C LYS A 170 -9.45 16.57 -10.43
N TRP A 171 -8.40 16.84 -11.21
CA TRP A 171 -7.67 15.83 -11.97
C TRP A 171 -7.07 14.78 -11.04
N LEU A 172 -6.34 15.20 -10.01
CA LEU A 172 -5.68 14.27 -9.08
C LEU A 172 -6.68 13.39 -8.33
N LYS A 173 -7.83 13.93 -7.91
CA LYS A 173 -8.92 13.12 -7.34
C LYS A 173 -9.38 12.01 -8.28
N GLY A 174 -9.44 12.28 -9.57
CA GLY A 174 -9.78 11.28 -10.60
C GLY A 174 -8.74 10.18 -10.71
N GLU A 175 -7.45 10.53 -10.73
CA GLU A 175 -6.36 9.55 -10.84
C GLU A 175 -6.19 8.72 -9.57
N LEU A 176 -6.26 9.34 -8.38
CA LEU A 176 -6.16 8.64 -7.11
C LEU A 176 -7.27 7.61 -6.93
N ARG A 177 -8.49 7.88 -7.42
CA ARG A 177 -9.57 6.89 -7.41
C ARG A 177 -9.23 5.63 -8.20
N LYS A 178 -8.54 5.77 -9.34
CA LYS A 178 -8.13 4.63 -10.18
C LYS A 178 -6.98 3.85 -9.55
N ILE A 179 -5.99 4.55 -9.01
CA ILE A 179 -4.78 3.94 -8.41
C ILE A 179 -5.13 3.15 -7.15
N LEU A 180 -6.02 3.70 -6.34
CA LEU A 180 -6.47 3.16 -5.06
C LEU A 180 -7.75 2.33 -5.19
N GLU A 181 -8.17 1.98 -6.40
CA GLU A 181 -9.28 1.08 -6.59
C GLU A 181 -8.84 -0.35 -6.22
N PRO A 182 -9.53 -1.05 -5.31
CA PRO A 182 -9.26 -2.45 -5.02
C PRO A 182 -9.44 -3.31 -6.26
N GLN A 183 -8.51 -4.23 -6.50
CA GLN A 183 -8.48 -5.07 -7.70
C GLN A 183 -8.17 -6.50 -7.29
N MET A 184 -8.86 -7.46 -7.90
CA MET A 184 -8.48 -8.86 -7.78
C MET A 184 -7.08 -9.07 -8.37
N PRO A 185 -6.27 -10.00 -7.82
CA PRO A 185 -5.00 -10.35 -8.41
C PRO A 185 -5.17 -10.90 -9.82
N VAL A 186 -4.10 -10.82 -10.61
CA VAL A 186 -4.06 -11.48 -11.92
C VAL A 186 -4.09 -13.00 -11.74
N ALA A 187 -4.81 -13.71 -12.61
CA ALA A 187 -5.00 -15.15 -12.50
C ALA A 187 -3.69 -15.95 -12.67
N ASP A 188 -2.75 -15.45 -13.47
CA ASP A 188 -1.42 -16.02 -13.63
C ASP A 188 -0.33 -14.95 -13.45
N PRO A 189 0.27 -14.85 -12.26
CA PRO A 189 1.34 -13.89 -12.00
C PRO A 189 2.64 -14.17 -12.78
N VAL A 190 2.81 -15.38 -13.33
CA VAL A 190 4.01 -15.75 -14.10
C VAL A 190 4.06 -14.96 -15.42
N GLU A 191 2.92 -14.58 -15.99
CA GLU A 191 2.86 -13.78 -17.22
C GLU A 191 3.33 -12.33 -17.06
N LEU A 192 3.41 -11.81 -15.82
CA LEU A 192 4.05 -10.52 -15.52
C LEU A 192 5.58 -10.57 -15.69
N VAL A 193 6.13 -11.77 -15.84
CA VAL A 193 7.51 -12.03 -16.19
C VAL A 193 7.58 -12.10 -17.73
N GLY A 194 7.54 -10.94 -18.38
CA GLY A 194 8.11 -10.85 -19.73
C GLY A 194 9.54 -11.41 -19.73
N PRO A 195 9.99 -12.04 -20.84
CA PRO A 195 11.29 -12.69 -20.93
C PRO A 195 12.47 -11.78 -20.57
#